data_AF-A0A366H9G5-F1
#
_entry.id   AF-A0A366H9G5-F1
#
_cell.length_a   1.000
_cell.length_b   1.000
_cell.length_c   1.000
_cell.angle_alpha   90.00
_cell.angle_beta   90.00
_cell.angle_gamma   90.00
#
_symmetry.space_group_name_H-M   'P 1'
#
loop_
_entity.id
_entity.type
_entity.pdbx_description
1 polymer ?
#
loop_
_entity_poly.entity_id
_entity_poly.type
_entity_poly.pdbx_seq_one_letter_code
_entity_poly.pdbx_strand_id
1 'polypeptide(L)'
;MSIVNTTLDGDERGPVVYLDYDQASLDAAYDQSVWASNAARLRHFAICVNDLEASADFYQKTFGLKRVGEETLEAGSGVYLSDGVVNLALLKGSPGSQMEGFVGPHHFGFIVQDSELTAKEIEANGGKFFFTLGDPEKQNFEQKFKDPDGIVFDISRKGWLGTSDV
;
A
#
# COMPACT_ATOMS: atom_id res chain seq x y z
N MET A 1 -21.32 8.96 -26.81
CA MET A 1 -20.38 10.04 -27.14
C MET A 1 -21.19 11.28 -27.44
N SER A 2 -21.24 12.23 -26.51
CA SER A 2 -21.87 13.53 -26.75
C SER A 2 -20.78 14.58 -26.59
N ILE A 3 -20.63 15.45 -27.59
CA ILE A 3 -19.65 16.54 -27.54
C ILE A 3 -20.42 17.76 -27.07
N VAL A 4 -20.12 18.25 -25.87
CA VAL A 4 -20.68 19.52 -25.37
C VAL A 4 -19.68 20.62 -25.68
N ASN A 5 -19.98 21.45 -26.69
CA ASN A 5 -19.21 22.63 -26.99
C ASN A 5 -19.79 23.82 -26.23
N THR A 6 -19.05 24.32 -25.23
CA THR A 6 -19.28 25.66 -24.67
C THR A 6 -18.04 26.50 -24.87
N THR A 7 -18.09 27.40 -25.84
CA THR A 7 -17.18 28.55 -25.90
C THR A 7 -17.67 29.60 -24.92
N LEU A 8 -16.89 29.87 -23.86
CA LEU A 8 -16.98 31.14 -23.15
C LEU A 8 -16.28 32.18 -24.03
N ASP A 9 -16.97 33.25 -24.38
CA ASP A 9 -16.42 34.32 -25.22
C ASP A 9 -15.15 34.91 -24.57
N GLY A 10 -14.01 34.82 -25.28
CA GLY A 10 -12.76 35.48 -24.92
C GLY A 10 -11.61 34.61 -24.41
N ASP A 11 -11.73 33.27 -24.41
CA ASP A 11 -10.60 32.38 -24.09
C ASP A 11 -9.77 32.06 -25.36
N GLU A 12 -8.49 32.47 -25.39
CA GLU A 12 -7.55 32.16 -26.48
C GLU A 12 -7.11 30.67 -26.48
N ARG A 13 -7.46 29.92 -25.44
CA ARG A 13 -7.33 28.46 -25.44
C ARG A 13 -8.49 27.92 -26.29
N GLY A 14 -8.17 27.33 -27.44
CA GLY A 14 -9.15 26.71 -28.34
C GLY A 14 -10.12 25.75 -27.64
N PRO A 15 -11.13 25.21 -28.35
CA PRO A 15 -12.24 24.49 -27.74
C PRO A 15 -11.77 23.44 -26.73
N VAL A 16 -12.13 23.61 -25.46
CA VAL A 16 -11.91 22.61 -24.43
C VAL A 16 -12.91 21.48 -24.68
N VAL A 17 -12.41 20.39 -25.25
CA VAL A 17 -13.21 19.17 -25.41
C VAL A 17 -13.22 18.44 -24.08
N TYR A 18 -14.30 18.60 -23.32
CA TYR A 18 -14.58 17.71 -22.19
C TYR A 18 -15.02 16.36 -22.77
N LEU A 19 -14.15 15.35 -22.65
CA LEU A 19 -14.55 13.99 -22.90
C LEU A 19 -15.32 13.54 -21.66
N ASP A 20 -16.65 13.42 -21.79
CA ASP A 20 -17.52 12.76 -20.80
C ASP A 20 -17.18 11.26 -20.79
N TYR A 21 -16.04 10.90 -20.21
CA TYR A 21 -15.80 9.55 -19.74
C TYR A 21 -16.40 9.43 -18.34
N ASP A 22 -17.11 8.33 -18.10
CA ASP A 22 -17.44 8.00 -16.73
C ASP A 22 -16.15 7.73 -15.94
N GLN A 23 -16.08 8.25 -14.72
CA GLN A 23 -14.88 8.16 -13.88
C GLN A 23 -14.45 6.71 -13.67
N ALA A 24 -15.41 5.79 -13.56
CA ALA A 24 -15.13 4.37 -13.39
C ALA A 24 -14.36 3.77 -14.58
N SER A 25 -14.65 4.19 -15.81
CA SER A 25 -13.94 3.76 -17.01
C SER A 25 -12.54 4.36 -17.10
N LEU A 26 -12.34 5.59 -16.61
CA LEU A 26 -11.01 6.18 -16.51
C LEU A 26 -10.15 5.47 -15.47
N ASP A 27 -10.72 5.17 -14.30
CA ASP A 27 -10.03 4.44 -13.23
C ASP A 27 -9.66 3.04 -13.72
N ALA A 28 -10.59 2.32 -14.35
CA ALA A 28 -10.32 1.00 -14.92
C ALA A 28 -9.26 1.03 -16.03
N ALA A 29 -9.26 2.06 -16.90
CA ALA A 29 -8.24 2.21 -17.93
C ALA A 29 -6.87 2.55 -17.33
N TYR A 30 -6.83 3.38 -16.28
CA TYR A 30 -5.62 3.71 -15.54
C TYR A 30 -5.05 2.45 -14.87
N ASP A 31 -5.88 1.70 -14.15
CA ASP A 31 -5.46 0.48 -13.45
C ASP A 31 -4.94 -0.58 -14.46
N GLN A 32 -5.63 -0.75 -15.60
CA GLN A 32 -5.14 -1.60 -16.68
C GLN A 32 -3.78 -1.12 -17.22
N SER A 33 -3.61 0.19 -17.43
CA SER A 33 -2.37 0.74 -17.95
C SER A 33 -1.19 0.54 -17.00
N VAL A 34 -1.43 0.69 -15.69
CA VAL A 34 -0.40 0.53 -14.67
C VAL A 34 0.00 -0.95 -14.56
N TRP A 35 -0.92 -1.92 -14.69
CA TRP A 35 -0.52 -3.35 -14.68
C TRP A 35 0.15 -3.75 -15.98
N ALA A 36 -0.30 -3.20 -17.11
CA ALA A 36 0.37 -3.41 -18.38
C ALA A 36 1.82 -2.87 -18.37
N SER A 37 2.08 -1.81 -17.60
CA SER A 37 3.43 -1.27 -17.37
C SER A 37 4.23 -1.99 -16.28
N ASN A 38 3.67 -3.03 -15.65
CA ASN A 38 4.33 -3.79 -14.58
C ASN A 38 4.67 -2.93 -13.35
N ALA A 39 3.95 -1.84 -13.12
CA ALA A 39 4.24 -0.89 -12.06
C ALA A 39 3.71 -1.36 -10.70
N ALA A 40 4.51 -1.14 -9.66
CA ALA A 40 4.21 -1.55 -8.30
C ALA A 40 3.10 -0.68 -7.66
N ARG A 41 2.22 -1.29 -6.84
CA ARG A 41 1.11 -0.57 -6.17
C ARG A 41 1.36 -0.45 -4.67
N LEU A 42 1.39 0.77 -4.14
CA LEU A 42 1.45 0.98 -2.69
C LEU A 42 0.14 0.48 -2.06
N ARG A 43 0.24 -0.52 -1.19
CA ARG A 43 -0.92 -1.28 -0.68
C ARG A 43 -0.82 -1.65 0.79
N HIS A 44 0.27 -1.27 1.46
CA HIS A 44 0.46 -1.56 2.86
C HIS A 44 1.14 -0.40 3.57
N PHE A 45 0.68 -0.11 4.78
CA PHE A 45 1.28 0.88 5.66
C PHE A 45 1.24 0.37 7.10
N ALA A 46 2.40 0.28 7.73
CA ALA A 46 2.55 -0.20 9.10
C ALA A 46 2.90 0.95 10.04
N ILE A 47 2.17 1.03 11.15
CA ILE A 47 2.44 1.97 12.24
C ILE A 47 2.53 1.24 13.57
N CYS A 48 3.46 1.65 14.42
CA CYS A 48 3.53 1.20 15.79
C CYS A 48 2.60 2.05 16.67
N VAL A 49 1.83 1.39 17.54
CA VAL A 49 0.85 2.00 18.43
C VAL A 49 1.03 1.52 19.87
N ASN A 50 0.58 2.35 20.81
CA ASN A 50 0.63 2.01 22.24
C ASN A 50 -0.39 0.95 22.64
N ASP A 51 -1.54 0.93 21.99
CA ASP A 51 -2.64 0.02 22.30
C ASP A 51 -3.31 -0.39 20.98
N LEU A 52 -3.24 -1.69 20.68
CA LEU A 52 -3.73 -2.25 19.42
C LEU A 52 -5.25 -2.10 19.31
N GLU A 53 -5.99 -2.44 20.36
CA GLU A 53 -7.45 -2.45 20.31
C GLU A 53 -8.01 -1.03 20.35
N ALA A 54 -7.47 -0.14 21.19
CA ALA A 54 -7.89 1.25 21.21
C ALA A 54 -7.63 1.96 19.87
N SER A 55 -6.48 1.67 19.25
CA SER A 55 -6.15 2.21 17.92
C SER A 55 -7.05 1.58 16.84
N ALA A 56 -7.27 0.28 16.89
CA ALA A 56 -8.15 -0.40 15.95
C ALA A 56 -9.57 0.16 16.01
N ASP A 57 -10.11 0.34 17.21
CA ASP A 57 -11.40 0.97 17.44
C ASP A 57 -11.48 2.38 16.86
N PHE A 58 -10.43 3.19 17.05
CA PHE A 58 -10.36 4.53 16.49
C PHE A 58 -10.47 4.51 14.96
N TYR A 59 -9.65 3.71 14.28
CA TYR A 59 -9.63 3.68 12.82
C TYR A 59 -10.91 3.07 12.23
N GLN A 60 -11.45 2.01 12.86
CA GLN A 60 -12.70 1.40 12.42
C GLN A 60 -13.89 2.35 12.58
N LYS A 61 -14.01 3.06 13.71
CA LYS A 61 -15.14 3.98 13.97
C LYS A 61 -15.04 5.28 13.17
N THR A 62 -13.83 5.79 12.99
CA THR A 62 -13.60 7.10 12.36
C THR A 62 -13.60 7.02 10.84
N PHE A 63 -12.90 6.03 10.29
CA PHE A 63 -12.68 5.90 8.85
C PHE A 63 -13.41 4.71 8.23
N GLY A 64 -14.11 3.91 9.04
CA GLY A 64 -14.90 2.78 8.55
C GLY A 64 -14.07 1.55 8.16
N LEU A 65 -12.76 1.54 8.42
CA LEU A 65 -11.88 0.43 8.09
C LEU A 65 -12.40 -0.87 8.71
N LYS A 66 -12.15 -2.00 8.06
CA LYS A 66 -12.54 -3.34 8.52
C LYS A 66 -11.35 -4.06 9.09
N ARG A 67 -11.51 -4.72 10.25
CA ARG A 67 -10.51 -5.68 10.73
C ARG A 67 -10.49 -6.88 9.79
N VAL A 68 -9.33 -7.15 9.20
CA VAL A 68 -9.12 -8.21 8.19
C VAL A 68 -8.20 -9.32 8.69
N GLY A 69 -7.55 -9.12 9.84
CA GLY A 69 -6.80 -10.15 10.52
C GLY A 69 -6.02 -9.62 11.71
N GLU A 70 -5.28 -10.52 12.33
CA GLU A 70 -4.37 -10.25 13.43
C GLU A 70 -3.27 -11.31 13.46
N GLU A 71 -2.15 -10.97 14.05
CA GLU A 71 -1.05 -11.91 14.27
C GLU A 71 -0.35 -11.64 15.60
N THR A 72 0.34 -12.65 16.11
CA THR A 72 1.26 -12.49 17.23
C THR A 72 2.51 -13.31 16.95
N LEU A 73 3.63 -12.61 16.89
CA LEU A 73 4.96 -13.13 16.65
C LEU A 73 5.83 -12.85 17.89
N GLU A 74 7.01 -13.45 17.94
CA GLU A 74 7.97 -13.22 19.04
C GLU A 74 8.31 -11.73 19.20
N ALA A 75 8.51 -11.03 18.08
CA ALA A 75 8.88 -9.62 18.06
C ALA A 75 7.73 -8.65 18.40
N GLY A 76 6.47 -9.10 18.37
CA GLY A 76 5.31 -8.26 18.63
C GLY A 76 4.00 -8.80 18.08
N SER A 77 2.93 -8.07 18.33
CA SER A 77 1.57 -8.36 17.85
C SER A 77 1.11 -7.34 16.81
N GLY A 78 0.27 -7.79 15.89
CA GLY A 78 -0.29 -6.99 14.81
C GLY A 78 -1.81 -7.12 14.73
N VAL A 79 -2.48 -6.00 14.43
CA VAL A 79 -3.90 -5.95 14.02
C VAL A 79 -3.97 -5.30 12.66
N TYR A 80 -4.65 -5.95 11.73
CA TYR A 80 -4.75 -5.47 10.35
C TYR A 80 -6.13 -4.92 10.06
N LEU A 81 -6.15 -3.69 9.55
CA LEU A 81 -7.34 -3.01 9.09
C LEU A 81 -7.26 -2.74 7.59
N SER A 82 -8.40 -2.60 6.92
CA SER A 82 -8.41 -2.25 5.51
C SER A 82 -9.69 -1.53 5.08
N ASP A 83 -9.58 -0.71 4.05
CA ASP A 83 -10.69 -0.13 3.28
C ASP A 83 -11.05 -0.98 2.03
N GLY A 84 -10.38 -2.11 1.82
CA GLY A 84 -10.50 -2.96 0.63
C GLY A 84 -9.44 -2.70 -0.45
N VAL A 85 -8.62 -1.66 -0.27
CA VAL A 85 -7.54 -1.29 -1.18
C VAL A 85 -6.20 -1.35 -0.45
N VAL A 86 -6.07 -0.65 0.67
CA VAL A 86 -4.84 -0.56 1.46
C VAL A 86 -4.99 -1.33 2.77
N ASN A 87 -3.94 -2.05 3.14
CA ASN A 87 -3.80 -2.65 4.47
C ASN A 87 -3.09 -1.66 5.41
N LEU A 88 -3.75 -1.35 6.53
CA LEU A 88 -3.17 -0.63 7.66
C LEU A 88 -2.82 -1.65 8.75
N ALA A 89 -1.53 -1.89 8.95
CA ALA A 89 -1.03 -2.71 10.05
C ALA A 89 -0.76 -1.86 11.29
N LEU A 90 -1.48 -2.16 12.36
CA LEU A 90 -1.23 -1.63 13.69
C LEU A 90 -0.32 -2.61 14.41
N LEU A 91 0.86 -2.16 14.83
CA LEU A 91 1.88 -3.01 15.43
C LEU A 91 2.17 -2.60 16.87
N LYS A 92 2.48 -3.57 17.71
CA LYS A 92 2.98 -3.34 19.07
C LYS A 92 4.14 -4.29 19.36
N GLY A 93 5.31 -3.74 19.62
CA GLY A 93 6.51 -4.50 19.95
C GLY A 93 6.38 -5.25 21.28
N SER A 94 6.91 -6.47 21.32
CA SER A 94 7.09 -7.24 22.56
C SER A 94 8.21 -6.63 23.42
N PRO A 95 8.21 -6.86 24.75
CA PRO A 95 9.33 -6.49 25.60
C PRO A 95 10.67 -7.07 25.09
N GLY A 96 11.71 -6.25 25.03
CA GLY A 96 13.03 -6.57 24.50
C GLY A 96 13.13 -6.53 22.96
N SER A 97 12.04 -6.27 22.24
CA SER A 97 12.08 -6.12 20.78
C SER A 97 12.60 -4.74 20.37
N GLN A 98 13.07 -4.62 19.11
CA GLN A 98 13.47 -3.32 18.55
C GLN A 98 12.30 -2.32 18.44
N MET A 99 11.05 -2.81 18.48
CA MET A 99 9.84 -2.00 18.43
C MET A 99 9.30 -1.64 19.83
N GLU A 100 9.93 -2.12 20.91
CA GLU A 100 9.45 -1.85 22.27
C GLU A 100 9.44 -0.34 22.53
N GLY A 101 8.27 0.18 22.90
CA GLY A 101 8.08 1.59 23.23
C GLY A 101 8.07 2.56 22.05
N PHE A 102 8.26 2.09 20.81
CA PHE A 102 8.20 2.93 19.61
C PHE A 102 6.75 3.17 19.17
N VAL A 103 6.44 4.42 18.80
CA VAL A 103 5.14 4.84 18.24
C VAL A 103 5.39 5.73 17.03
N GLY A 104 4.75 5.40 15.91
CA GLY A 104 4.91 6.14 14.66
C GLY A 104 4.98 5.25 13.43
N PRO A 105 5.32 5.83 12.26
CA PRO A 105 5.52 5.08 11.02
C PRO A 105 6.60 4.01 11.18
N HIS A 106 6.35 2.80 10.67
CA HIS A 106 7.27 1.68 10.78
C HIS A 106 7.81 1.22 9.43
N HIS A 107 6.94 0.94 8.46
CA HIS A 107 7.29 0.67 7.07
C HIS A 107 6.04 0.76 6.16
N PHE A 108 6.24 0.62 4.86
CA PHE A 108 5.18 0.56 3.86
C PHE A 108 5.49 -0.48 2.80
N GLY A 109 4.49 -0.90 2.04
CA GLY A 109 4.61 -2.05 1.16
C GLY A 109 3.99 -1.89 -0.22
N PHE A 110 4.67 -2.44 -1.22
CA PHE A 110 4.21 -2.50 -2.59
C PHE A 110 3.78 -3.91 -3.00
N ILE A 111 2.63 -4.01 -3.68
CA ILE A 111 2.31 -5.19 -4.47
C ILE A 111 3.07 -5.12 -5.78
N VAL A 112 3.74 -6.23 -6.13
CA VAL A 112 4.57 -6.37 -7.34
C VAL A 112 4.19 -7.66 -8.08
N GLN A 113 4.29 -7.68 -9.41
CA GLN A 113 3.95 -8.89 -10.17
C GLN A 113 5.05 -9.96 -10.10
N ASP A 114 6.30 -9.51 -10.13
CA ASP A 114 7.51 -10.36 -10.09
C ASP A 114 8.46 -9.86 -9.00
N SER A 115 8.46 -10.55 -7.86
CA SER A 115 9.31 -10.21 -6.72
C SER A 115 10.80 -10.36 -7.03
N GLU A 116 11.20 -11.33 -7.86
CA GLU A 116 12.62 -11.56 -8.17
C GLU A 116 13.18 -10.47 -9.08
N LEU A 117 12.44 -10.11 -10.12
CA LEU A 117 12.81 -9.00 -11.00
C LEU A 117 12.85 -7.70 -10.22
N THR A 118 11.81 -7.41 -9.43
CA THR A 118 11.73 -6.18 -8.65
C THR A 118 12.86 -6.09 -7.62
N ALA A 119 13.22 -7.19 -6.95
CA ALA A 119 14.35 -7.21 -6.02
C ALA A 119 15.68 -6.81 -6.69
N LYS A 120 15.94 -7.34 -7.90
CA LYS A 120 17.14 -6.96 -8.68
C LYS A 120 17.13 -5.48 -9.06
N GLU A 121 15.98 -4.95 -9.45
CA GLU A 121 15.83 -3.53 -9.78
C GLU A 121 16.01 -2.64 -8.55
N ILE A 122 15.49 -3.03 -7.38
CA ILE A 122 15.71 -2.31 -6.12
C ILE A 122 17.21 -2.19 -5.83
N GLU A 123 17.95 -3.30 -5.90
CA GLU A 123 19.39 -3.31 -5.63
C GLU A 123 20.18 -2.50 -6.68
N ALA A 124 19.81 -2.62 -7.97
CA ALA A 124 20.41 -1.84 -9.04
C ALA A 124 20.20 -0.32 -8.87
N ASN A 125 19.11 0.09 -8.22
CA ASN A 125 18.78 1.49 -7.93
C ASN A 125 19.22 1.95 -6.53
N GLY A 126 20.08 1.19 -5.84
CA GLY A 126 20.69 1.59 -4.56
C GLY A 126 19.94 1.17 -3.30
N GLY A 127 18.83 0.44 -3.45
CA GLY A 127 18.18 -0.23 -2.33
C GLY A 127 19.00 -1.42 -1.82
N LYS A 128 18.69 -1.89 -0.62
CA LYS A 128 19.40 -3.00 0.04
C LYS A 128 18.41 -3.99 0.63
N PHE A 129 18.60 -5.27 0.36
CA PHE A 129 17.86 -6.31 1.07
C PHE A 129 18.06 -6.17 2.59
N PHE A 130 16.97 -6.34 3.34
CA PHE A 130 17.00 -6.27 4.80
C PHE A 130 16.72 -7.63 5.42
N PHE A 131 15.51 -8.16 5.25
CA PHE A 131 15.14 -9.52 5.66
C PHE A 131 13.80 -9.92 5.02
N THR A 132 13.40 -11.18 5.19
CA THR A 132 12.10 -11.68 4.74
C THR A 132 11.28 -12.14 5.94
N LEU A 133 9.97 -11.87 5.91
CA LEU A 133 8.99 -12.38 6.86
C LEU A 133 7.88 -13.13 6.13
N GLY A 134 7.51 -14.31 6.66
CA GLY A 134 6.42 -15.13 6.11
C GLY A 134 6.83 -16.07 4.98
N ASP A 135 5.82 -16.61 4.29
CA ASP A 135 5.94 -17.61 3.22
C ASP A 135 5.62 -16.95 1.86
N PRO A 136 6.51 -16.98 0.85
CA PRO A 136 6.32 -16.33 -0.45
C PRO A 136 5.01 -16.68 -1.16
N GLU A 137 4.44 -17.86 -0.85
CA GLU A 137 3.20 -18.33 -1.46
C GLU A 137 1.93 -17.89 -0.70
N LYS A 138 2.07 -17.11 0.37
CA LYS A 138 0.96 -16.64 1.21
C LYS A 138 0.83 -15.12 1.21
N GLN A 139 -0.36 -14.63 1.55
CA GLN A 139 -0.57 -13.22 1.87
C GLN A 139 0.19 -12.83 3.14
N ASN A 140 0.48 -11.53 3.31
CA ASN A 140 1.34 -10.97 4.34
C ASN A 140 2.79 -11.48 4.27
N PHE A 141 3.19 -12.06 3.13
CA PHE A 141 4.60 -12.22 2.83
C PHE A 141 5.26 -10.87 2.60
N GLU A 142 6.38 -10.64 3.26
CA GLU A 142 7.11 -9.37 3.21
C GLU A 142 8.58 -9.62 2.92
N GLN A 143 9.01 -9.32 1.69
CA GLN A 143 10.43 -9.21 1.38
C GLN A 143 10.84 -7.76 1.60
N LYS A 144 11.55 -7.48 2.71
CA LYS A 144 11.88 -6.13 3.15
C LYS A 144 13.22 -5.67 2.61
N PHE A 145 13.25 -4.40 2.27
CA PHE A 145 14.39 -3.65 1.77
C PHE A 145 14.54 -2.35 2.55
N LYS A 146 15.69 -1.71 2.36
CA LYS A 146 15.92 -0.31 2.71
C LYS A 146 16.18 0.48 1.44
N ASP A 147 15.58 1.65 1.35
CA ASP A 147 15.88 2.60 0.27
C ASP A 147 17.23 3.31 0.51
N PRO A 148 17.68 4.21 -0.40
CA PRO A 148 18.94 4.93 -0.23
C PRO A 148 19.06 5.75 1.07
N ASP A 149 17.93 6.17 1.64
CA ASP A 149 17.84 6.95 2.89
C ASP A 149 17.70 6.04 4.13
N GLY A 150 17.63 4.72 3.93
CA GLY A 150 17.49 3.74 5.00
C GLY A 150 16.06 3.48 5.44
N ILE A 151 15.07 4.01 4.72
CA ILE A 151 13.63 3.80 5.00
C ILE A 151 13.27 2.36 4.66
N VAL A 152 12.62 1.68 5.61
CA VAL A 152 12.21 0.29 5.43
C VAL A 152 10.92 0.24 4.63
N PHE A 153 10.92 -0.59 3.59
CA PHE A 153 9.73 -0.93 2.82
C PHE A 153 9.77 -2.42 2.43
N ASP A 154 8.64 -2.96 1.99
CA ASP A 154 8.53 -4.33 1.50
C ASP A 154 7.90 -4.41 0.12
N ILE A 155 8.16 -5.55 -0.52
CA ILE A 155 7.43 -5.99 -1.70
C ILE A 155 6.73 -7.31 -1.41
N SER A 156 5.56 -7.49 -2.00
CA SER A 156 4.77 -8.73 -1.91
C SER A 156 4.07 -9.01 -3.22
N ARG A 157 4.08 -10.27 -3.67
CA ARG A 157 3.32 -10.67 -4.86
C ARG A 157 1.85 -10.92 -4.57
N LYS A 158 1.56 -11.49 -3.40
CA LYS A 158 0.20 -11.84 -2.96
C LYS A 158 -0.46 -10.72 -2.15
N GLY A 159 0.30 -9.68 -1.80
CA GLY A 159 -0.16 -8.56 -1.01
C GLY A 159 -0.45 -8.93 0.44
N TRP A 160 -1.23 -8.07 1.08
CA TRP A 160 -1.63 -8.18 2.48
C TRP A 160 -3.12 -8.46 2.59
N LEU A 161 -3.54 -9.02 3.72
CA LEU A 161 -4.96 -9.21 4.03
C LEU A 161 -5.75 -7.92 3.81
N GLY A 162 -6.89 -8.02 3.13
CA GLY A 162 -7.75 -6.86 2.83
C GLY A 162 -7.31 -6.01 1.64
N THR A 163 -6.14 -6.27 1.04
CA THR A 163 -5.76 -5.63 -0.22
C THR A 163 -6.42 -6.35 -1.40
N SER A 164 -6.65 -5.60 -2.48
CA SER A 164 -7.11 -6.14 -3.75
C SER A 164 -6.12 -5.82 -4.86
N ASP A 165 -6.06 -6.70 -5.86
CA ASP A 165 -5.25 -6.54 -7.08
C ASP A 165 -5.81 -5.46 -8.03
N VAL A 166 -6.90 -4.77 -7.63
CA VAL A 166 -7.52 -3.68 -8.40
C VAL A 166 -6.57 -2.53 -8.53
#